data_AF-G3Y6X2-F1
#
_entry.id   AF-G3Y6X2-F1
#
_cell.length_a   1.000
_cell.length_b   1.000
_cell.length_c   1.000
_cell.angle_alpha   90.00
_cell.angle_beta   90.00
_cell.angle_gamma   90.00
#
_symmetry.space_group_name_H-M   'P 1'
#
loop_
_entity.id
_entity.type
_entity.pdbx_description
1 polymer ?
#
loop_
_entity_poly.entity_id
_entity_poly.type
_entity_poly.pdbx_seq_one_letter_code
_entity_poly.pdbx_strand_id
1 'polypeptide(L)'
;MGSHMSDRVVWVCLGVSLFFAVRGIVTDLRRVRELTEIKHVEKEDKMISEGTEDALNLDTLLKLSDSTSYDLRAAALRIIAERSTKGETRDLLLRDLATRNKQRRGKALTAMHFLVSNRALSRTSVCNRLKDPATYNALIDCLCILTDEHLEETTTTISPILPKTRPPGEKKALSILNIILQENVPAALEAGIVSRWLVNYPFPCALSEPSRRQDVVLLMKTWWMDDTVMSAIFGTLSSHPEGAKQLRKYGLMGSMMEENDQDDYDSDVWMVDGEDTAGSRRVPGRRLRTAEEQAVRRRRREAMVLSDGGRPLGNDDIIQLPVS
;
A
#
# COMPACT_ATOMS: atom_id res chain seq x y z
N MET A 1 68.82 -35.85 -23.50
CA MET A 1 67.44 -36.23 -23.11
C MET A 1 67.38 -36.30 -21.59
N GLY A 2 66.67 -35.40 -20.89
CA GLY A 2 66.59 -35.47 -19.42
C GLY A 2 65.76 -34.41 -18.68
N SER A 3 65.03 -33.50 -19.33
CA SER A 3 64.34 -32.38 -18.65
C SER A 3 62.81 -32.44 -18.64
N HIS A 4 62.16 -33.36 -19.35
CA HIS A 4 60.69 -33.38 -19.44
C HIS A 4 59.97 -34.23 -18.39
N MET A 5 60.67 -35.20 -17.77
CA MET A 5 60.09 -36.07 -16.73
C MET A 5 60.09 -35.41 -15.35
N SER A 6 61.04 -34.52 -15.04
CA SER A 6 61.11 -33.82 -13.76
C SER A 6 59.96 -32.84 -13.58
N ASP A 7 59.64 -32.05 -14.61
CA ASP A 7 58.59 -31.03 -14.53
C ASP A 7 57.21 -31.65 -14.30
N ARG A 8 56.89 -32.74 -15.00
CA ARG A 8 55.59 -33.41 -14.81
C ARG A 8 55.41 -33.98 -13.41
N VAL A 9 56.49 -34.51 -12.82
CA VAL A 9 56.45 -35.02 -11.43
C VAL A 9 56.28 -33.87 -10.44
N VAL A 10 56.96 -32.73 -10.64
CA VAL A 10 56.79 -31.54 -9.80
C VAL A 10 55.36 -31.00 -9.88
N TRP A 11 54.79 -30.90 -11.08
CA TRP A 11 53.40 -30.47 -11.26
C TRP A 11 52.38 -31.40 -10.61
N VAL A 12 52.62 -32.73 -10.66
CA VAL A 12 51.76 -33.71 -9.97
C VAL A 12 51.91 -33.58 -8.45
N CYS A 13 53.13 -33.49 -7.92
CA CYS A 13 53.37 -33.31 -6.49
C CYS A 13 52.77 -31.99 -5.97
N LEU A 14 52.86 -30.91 -6.74
CA LEU A 14 52.26 -29.61 -6.42
C LEU A 14 50.74 -29.67 -6.47
N GLY A 15 50.16 -30.33 -7.46
CA GLY A 15 48.70 -30.54 -7.55
C GLY A 15 48.16 -31.35 -6.37
N VAL A 16 48.87 -32.42 -5.99
CA VAL A 16 48.49 -33.27 -4.85
C VAL A 16 48.62 -32.50 -3.53
N SER A 17 49.72 -31.79 -3.29
CA SER A 17 49.89 -31.02 -2.06
C SER A 17 48.87 -29.88 -1.94
N LEU A 18 48.58 -29.19 -3.04
CA LEU A 18 47.57 -28.14 -3.09
C LEU A 18 46.17 -28.70 -2.81
N PHE A 19 45.83 -29.87 -3.36
CA PHE A 19 44.54 -30.52 -3.10
C PHE A 19 44.35 -30.85 -1.62
N PHE A 20 45.37 -31.41 -0.97
CA PHE A 20 45.31 -31.70 0.47
C PHE A 20 45.29 -30.43 1.32
N ALA A 21 46.05 -29.40 0.94
CA ALA A 21 46.04 -28.11 1.64
C ALA A 21 44.65 -27.45 1.58
N VAL A 22 44.01 -27.42 0.41
CA VAL A 22 42.65 -26.85 0.25
C VAL A 22 41.63 -27.64 1.07
N ARG A 23 41.67 -28.98 1.04
CA ARG A 23 40.76 -29.78 1.86
C ARG A 23 40.99 -29.57 3.36
N GLY A 24 42.25 -29.50 3.79
CA GLY A 24 42.64 -29.23 5.17
C GLY A 24 42.12 -27.89 5.67
N ILE A 25 42.31 -26.82 4.89
CA ILE A 25 41.80 -25.48 5.21
C ILE A 25 40.27 -25.49 5.31
N VAL A 26 39.57 -26.18 4.40
CA VAL A 26 38.09 -26.29 4.46
C VAL A 26 37.63 -27.03 5.71
N THR A 27 38.30 -28.13 6.09
CA THR A 27 37.96 -28.86 7.32
C THR A 27 38.25 -28.05 8.58
N ASP A 28 39.37 -27.34 8.62
CA ASP A 28 39.75 -26.51 9.77
C ASP A 28 38.84 -25.30 9.89
N LEU A 29 38.44 -24.66 8.78
CA LEU A 29 37.44 -23.59 8.80
C LEU A 29 36.08 -24.06 9.30
N ARG A 30 35.64 -25.27 8.91
CA ARG A 30 34.40 -25.86 9.47
C ARG A 30 34.55 -26.12 10.96
N ARG A 31 35.69 -26.63 11.39
CA ARG A 31 35.97 -26.90 12.80
C ARG A 31 36.01 -25.63 13.63
N VAL A 32 36.65 -24.57 13.13
CA VAL A 32 36.65 -23.25 13.77
C VAL A 32 35.23 -22.69 13.80
N ARG A 33 34.46 -22.81 12.71
CA ARG A 33 33.05 -22.40 12.69
C ARG A 33 32.24 -23.15 13.75
N GLU A 34 32.38 -24.47 13.88
CA GLU A 34 31.68 -25.26 14.91
C GLU A 34 32.13 -24.89 16.34
N LEU A 35 33.42 -24.66 16.57
CA LEU A 35 33.96 -24.27 17.88
C LEU A 35 33.63 -22.83 18.27
N THR A 36 33.45 -21.95 17.29
CA THR A 36 33.11 -20.53 17.47
C THR A 36 31.63 -20.24 17.24
N GLU A 37 30.83 -21.27 16.90
CA GLU A 37 29.39 -21.18 16.86
C GLU A 37 28.91 -20.98 18.30
N ILE A 38 28.72 -19.71 18.66
CA ILE A 38 28.01 -19.32 19.87
C ILE A 38 26.60 -19.86 19.66
N LYS A 39 26.36 -21.06 20.20
CA LYS A 39 25.03 -21.61 20.32
C LYS A 39 24.28 -20.67 21.26
N HIS A 40 23.63 -19.66 20.69
CA HIS A 40 22.54 -19.00 21.36
C HIS A 40 21.55 -20.13 21.62
N VAL A 41 21.58 -20.65 22.85
CA VAL A 41 20.40 -21.27 23.42
C VAL A 41 19.40 -20.14 23.33
N GLU A 42 18.57 -20.18 22.28
CA GLU A 42 17.23 -19.64 22.36
C GLU A 42 16.72 -20.25 23.66
N LYS A 43 16.82 -19.50 24.76
CA LYS A 43 15.89 -19.69 25.84
C LYS A 43 14.59 -19.52 25.09
N GLU A 44 13.94 -20.64 24.77
CA GLU A 44 12.51 -20.67 24.59
C GLU A 44 12.02 -19.71 25.66
N ASP A 45 11.48 -18.57 25.20
CA ASP A 45 10.78 -17.64 26.06
C ASP A 45 9.86 -18.55 26.84
N LYS A 46 10.23 -18.87 28.09
CA LYS A 46 9.42 -19.71 28.95
C LYS A 46 8.17 -18.89 29.05
N MET A 47 7.16 -19.27 28.26
CA MET A 47 5.84 -18.65 28.29
C MET A 47 5.45 -18.74 29.74
N ILE A 48 5.59 -17.61 30.43
CA ILE A 48 5.05 -17.43 31.75
C ILE A 48 3.59 -17.79 31.55
N SER A 49 3.11 -18.81 32.27
CA SER A 49 1.77 -19.32 32.00
C SER A 49 0.77 -18.17 32.09
N GLU A 50 -0.23 -18.16 31.20
CA GLU A 50 -1.23 -17.07 31.11
C GLU A 50 -1.82 -16.71 32.49
N GLY A 51 -2.00 -17.70 33.35
CA GLY A 51 -2.45 -17.49 34.74
C GLY A 51 -1.44 -16.77 35.66
N THR A 52 -0.14 -16.86 35.41
CA THR A 52 0.90 -16.13 36.15
C THR A 52 0.99 -14.67 35.69
N GLU A 53 0.76 -14.39 34.40
CA GLU A 53 0.72 -13.02 33.89
C GLU A 53 -0.52 -12.26 34.38
N ASP A 54 -1.67 -12.92 34.43
CA ASP A 54 -2.91 -12.33 34.94
C ASP A 54 -2.90 -12.11 36.46
N ALA A 55 -2.11 -12.88 37.21
CA ALA A 55 -1.95 -12.74 38.66
C ALA A 55 -1.14 -11.49 39.08
N LEU A 56 -0.44 -10.83 38.15
CA LEU A 56 0.31 -9.61 38.47
C LEU A 56 -0.63 -8.40 38.61
N ASN A 57 -0.52 -7.71 39.76
CA ASN A 57 -1.23 -6.46 40.01
C ASN A 57 -0.82 -5.37 39.01
N LEU A 58 -1.79 -4.55 38.59
CA LEU A 58 -1.57 -3.44 37.65
C LEU A 58 -0.54 -2.43 38.18
N ASP A 59 -0.54 -2.16 39.49
CA ASP A 59 0.44 -1.25 40.11
C ASP A 59 1.88 -1.78 40.01
N THR A 60 2.06 -3.09 40.08
CA THR A 60 3.36 -3.73 39.90
C THR A 60 3.82 -3.61 38.46
N LEU A 61 2.92 -3.87 37.50
CA LEU A 61 3.21 -3.72 36.08
C LEU A 61 3.55 -2.27 35.73
N LEU A 62 2.87 -1.29 36.33
CA LEU A 62 3.17 0.13 36.17
C LEU A 62 4.58 0.47 36.67
N LYS A 63 4.95 0.00 37.88
CA LYS A 63 6.31 0.19 38.41
C LYS A 63 7.38 -0.48 37.54
N LEU A 64 7.08 -1.66 36.98
CA LEU A 64 7.99 -2.35 36.07
C LEU A 64 8.12 -1.63 34.72
N SER A 65 7.03 -1.03 34.21
CA SER A 65 7.10 -0.21 33.00
C SER A 65 7.92 1.07 33.19
N ASP A 66 8.02 1.59 34.41
CA ASP A 66 8.86 2.75 34.74
C ASP A 66 10.30 2.36 35.14
N SER A 67 10.63 1.06 35.13
CA SER A 67 11.97 0.61 35.49
C SER A 67 13.03 1.01 34.46
N THR A 68 14.28 1.16 34.91
CA THR A 68 15.42 1.50 34.04
C THR A 68 15.82 0.35 33.11
N SER A 69 15.51 -0.88 33.50
CA SER A 69 15.78 -2.06 32.70
C SER A 69 14.85 -2.12 31.49
N TYR A 70 15.44 -2.13 30.30
CA TYR A 70 14.70 -2.22 29.04
C TYR A 70 13.85 -3.49 28.96
N ASP A 71 14.39 -4.63 29.39
CA ASP A 71 13.71 -5.93 29.30
C ASP A 71 12.51 -6.00 30.23
N LEU A 72 12.64 -5.51 31.46
CA LEU A 72 11.53 -5.46 32.42
C LEU A 72 10.42 -4.53 31.93
N ARG A 73 10.80 -3.34 31.43
CA ARG A 73 9.85 -2.40 30.86
C ARG A 73 9.12 -2.98 29.65
N ALA A 74 9.85 -3.62 28.72
CA ALA A 74 9.26 -4.24 27.54
C ALA A 74 8.33 -5.41 27.90
N ALA A 75 8.71 -6.26 28.86
CA ALA A 75 7.87 -7.35 29.35
C ALA A 75 6.59 -6.82 30.01
N ALA A 76 6.69 -5.82 30.89
CA ALA A 76 5.53 -5.21 31.54
C ALA A 76 4.55 -4.60 30.52
N LEU A 77 5.06 -3.88 29.53
CA LEU A 77 4.24 -3.29 28.47
C LEU A 77 3.54 -4.36 27.60
N ARG A 78 4.20 -5.49 27.34
CA ARG A 78 3.57 -6.62 26.62
C ARG A 78 2.42 -7.21 27.42
N ILE A 79 2.64 -7.51 28.70
CA ILE A 79 1.61 -8.07 29.58
C ILE A 79 0.42 -7.10 29.66
N ILE A 80 0.66 -5.81 29.87
CA ILE A 80 -0.40 -4.79 29.90
C ILE A 80 -1.17 -4.78 28.56
N ALA A 81 -0.47 -4.80 27.42
CA ALA A 81 -1.10 -4.76 26.11
C ALA A 81 -1.93 -6.02 25.81
N GLU A 82 -1.45 -7.19 26.20
CA GLU A 82 -2.19 -8.44 26.04
C GLU A 82 -3.45 -8.46 26.91
N ARG A 83 -3.37 -8.02 28.17
CA ARG A 83 -4.53 -7.90 29.05
C ARG A 83 -5.54 -6.88 28.54
N SER A 84 -5.06 -5.78 27.96
CA SER A 84 -5.92 -4.71 27.42
C SER A 84 -6.72 -5.13 26.19
N THR A 85 -6.31 -6.20 25.51
CA THR A 85 -6.99 -6.73 24.32
C THR A 85 -7.80 -8.01 24.59
N LYS A 86 -7.97 -8.36 25.87
CA LYS A 86 -8.77 -9.50 26.35
C LYS A 86 -10.02 -9.02 27.10
N GLY A 87 -11.12 -9.77 26.96
CA GLY A 87 -12.33 -9.64 27.78
C GLY A 87 -12.94 -8.24 27.80
N GLU A 88 -13.54 -7.89 28.95
CA GLU A 88 -14.26 -6.61 29.16
C GLU A 88 -13.37 -5.38 28.98
N THR A 89 -12.07 -5.46 29.26
CA THR A 89 -11.15 -4.33 29.12
C THR A 89 -11.07 -3.84 27.67
N ARG A 90 -11.06 -4.78 26.72
CA ARG A 90 -11.09 -4.45 25.29
C ARG A 90 -12.40 -3.75 24.94
N ASP A 91 -13.53 -4.28 25.43
CA ASP A 91 -14.85 -3.74 25.12
C ASP A 91 -15.04 -2.34 25.75
N LEU A 92 -14.46 -2.09 26.92
CA LEU A 92 -14.36 -0.75 27.53
C LEU A 92 -13.51 0.20 26.69
N LEU A 93 -12.35 -0.25 26.19
CA LEU A 93 -11.50 0.55 25.32
C LEU A 93 -12.24 0.97 24.03
N LEU A 94 -12.94 0.04 23.39
CA LEU A 94 -13.72 0.32 22.17
C LEU A 94 -14.89 1.27 22.48
N ARG A 95 -15.56 1.10 23.62
CA ARG A 95 -16.63 2.01 24.07
C ARG A 95 -16.11 3.41 24.35
N ASP A 96 -14.99 3.55 25.04
CA ASP A 96 -14.37 4.85 25.32
C ASP A 96 -13.88 5.54 24.03
N LEU A 97 -13.49 4.76 23.02
CA LEU A 97 -13.12 5.27 21.70
C LEU A 97 -14.32 5.84 20.94
N ALA A 98 -15.50 5.22 21.04
CA ALA A 98 -16.75 5.73 20.46
C ALA A 98 -17.49 6.78 21.34
N THR A 99 -16.90 7.21 22.45
CA THR A 99 -17.54 8.13 23.40
C THR A 99 -17.38 9.60 22.96
N ARG A 100 -18.43 10.43 23.16
CA ARG A 100 -18.40 11.89 22.86
C ARG A 100 -17.53 12.72 23.82
N ASN A 101 -17.13 12.15 24.96
CA ASN A 101 -16.23 12.80 25.91
C ASN A 101 -14.80 12.86 25.35
N LYS A 102 -14.36 14.06 24.97
CA LYS A 102 -13.04 14.32 24.37
C LYS A 102 -11.88 13.78 25.19
N GLN A 103 -11.93 13.87 26.52
CA GLN A 103 -10.85 13.40 27.39
C GLN A 103 -10.75 11.87 27.41
N ARG A 104 -11.88 11.17 27.56
CA ARG A 104 -11.90 9.70 27.55
C ARG A 104 -11.50 9.15 26.18
N ARG A 105 -12.10 9.70 25.11
CA ARG A 105 -11.76 9.34 23.73
C ARG A 105 -10.29 9.60 23.40
N GLY A 106 -9.73 10.71 23.85
CA GLY A 106 -8.31 11.03 23.65
C GLY A 106 -7.37 10.03 24.34
N LYS A 107 -7.70 9.59 25.56
CA LYS A 107 -6.98 8.52 26.27
C LYS A 107 -7.11 7.19 25.54
N ALA A 108 -8.33 6.82 25.12
CA ALA A 108 -8.59 5.60 24.36
C ALA A 108 -7.85 5.58 23.02
N LEU A 109 -7.83 6.69 22.26
CA LEU A 109 -7.06 6.83 21.03
C LEU A 109 -5.55 6.70 21.27
N THR A 110 -5.04 7.25 22.38
CA THR A 110 -3.63 7.11 22.73
C THR A 110 -3.27 5.67 23.07
N ALA A 111 -4.10 4.99 23.85
CA ALA A 111 -3.94 3.58 24.16
C ALA A 111 -4.04 2.71 22.90
N MET A 112 -5.07 2.92 22.07
CA MET A 112 -5.27 2.18 20.83
C MET A 112 -4.12 2.36 19.84
N HIS A 113 -3.63 3.60 19.68
CA HIS A 113 -2.45 3.88 18.86
C HIS A 113 -1.23 3.13 19.39
N PHE A 114 -0.99 3.13 20.70
CA PHE A 114 0.11 2.38 21.30
C PHE A 114 0.00 0.87 21.02
N LEU A 115 -1.19 0.27 21.16
CA LEU A 115 -1.42 -1.17 20.93
C LEU A 115 -1.14 -1.59 19.49
N VAL A 116 -1.37 -0.70 18.53
CA VAL A 116 -1.23 -0.99 17.10
C VAL A 116 0.12 -0.54 16.52
N SER A 117 0.72 0.53 17.04
CA SER A 117 1.95 1.12 16.47
C SER A 117 3.25 0.68 17.14
N ASN A 118 3.19 0.13 18.36
CA ASN A 118 4.42 -0.14 19.12
C ASN A 118 5.15 -1.39 18.60
N ARG A 119 6.40 -1.20 18.16
CA ARG A 119 7.28 -2.26 17.66
C ARG A 119 7.51 -3.39 18.67
N ALA A 120 7.49 -3.09 19.97
CA ALA A 120 7.64 -4.10 21.02
C ALA A 120 6.50 -5.13 21.02
N LEU A 121 5.34 -4.76 20.44
CA LEU A 121 4.13 -5.57 20.34
C LEU A 121 3.98 -6.25 18.98
N SER A 122 4.82 -5.95 17.98
CA SER A 122 4.68 -6.51 16.62
C SER A 122 4.77 -8.05 16.54
N ARG A 123 5.40 -8.69 17.54
CA ARG A 123 5.50 -10.16 17.63
C ARG A 123 4.38 -10.79 18.47
N THR A 124 3.47 -10.00 19.02
CA THR A 124 2.40 -10.46 19.91
C THR A 124 1.07 -10.58 19.18
N SER A 125 0.12 -11.31 19.76
CA SER A 125 -1.24 -11.43 19.21
C SER A 125 -2.10 -10.16 19.39
N VAL A 126 -1.59 -9.13 20.09
CA VAL A 126 -2.32 -7.91 20.46
C VAL A 126 -2.91 -7.22 19.24
N CYS A 127 -2.10 -6.91 18.22
CA CYS A 127 -2.58 -6.22 17.03
C CYS A 127 -3.61 -7.07 16.25
N ASN A 128 -3.42 -8.40 16.21
CA ASN A 128 -4.35 -9.29 15.52
C ASN A 128 -5.74 -9.32 16.17
N ARG A 129 -5.83 -9.18 17.51
CA ARG A 129 -7.10 -9.10 18.24
C ARG A 129 -7.89 -7.81 18.01
N LEU A 130 -7.28 -6.82 17.36
CA LEU A 130 -7.83 -5.50 17.07
C LEU A 130 -8.17 -5.30 15.58
N LYS A 131 -8.09 -6.37 14.77
CA LYS A 131 -8.42 -6.36 13.32
C LYS A 131 -9.83 -6.88 13.03
N ASP A 132 -10.68 -6.91 14.05
CA ASP A 132 -12.04 -7.47 14.00
C ASP A 132 -13.10 -6.39 13.68
N PRO A 133 -14.30 -6.79 13.23
CA PRO A 133 -15.37 -5.85 12.88
C PRO A 133 -15.79 -4.91 14.03
N ALA A 134 -15.73 -5.33 15.30
CA ALA A 134 -16.13 -4.46 16.41
C ALA A 134 -15.15 -3.30 16.58
N THR A 135 -13.86 -3.56 16.39
CA THR A 135 -12.83 -2.52 16.41
C THR A 135 -13.03 -1.50 15.28
N TYR A 136 -13.31 -1.97 14.06
CA TYR A 136 -13.61 -1.06 12.95
C TYR A 136 -14.86 -0.23 13.21
N ASN A 137 -15.95 -0.82 13.72
CA ASN A 137 -17.16 -0.07 14.03
C ASN A 137 -16.89 1.05 15.05
N ALA A 138 -16.20 0.73 16.15
CA ALA A 138 -15.84 1.74 17.15
C ALA A 138 -14.94 2.85 16.56
N LEU A 139 -13.97 2.49 15.71
CA LEU A 139 -13.08 3.46 15.07
C LEU A 139 -13.81 4.37 14.07
N ILE A 140 -14.73 3.82 13.28
CA ILE A 140 -15.56 4.60 12.37
C ILE A 140 -16.53 5.49 13.17
N ASP A 141 -17.10 5.02 14.28
CA ASP A 141 -17.92 5.85 15.17
C ASP A 141 -17.13 7.04 15.72
N CYS A 142 -15.89 6.79 16.17
CA CYS A 142 -14.97 7.81 16.63
C CYS A 142 -14.67 8.84 15.53
N LEU A 143 -14.37 8.38 14.31
CA LEU A 143 -14.10 9.24 13.16
C LEU A 143 -15.33 10.07 12.77
N CYS A 144 -16.53 9.50 12.76
CA CYS A 144 -17.77 10.25 12.53
C CYS A 144 -17.98 11.36 13.58
N ILE A 145 -17.75 11.08 14.87
CA ILE A 145 -17.84 12.09 15.92
C ILE A 145 -16.77 13.18 15.73
N LEU A 146 -15.56 12.81 15.30
CA LEU A 146 -14.50 13.78 15.01
C LEU A 146 -14.82 14.63 13.78
N THR A 147 -15.52 14.10 12.78
CA THR A 147 -16.03 14.86 11.64
C THR A 147 -16.91 16.03 12.09
N ASP A 148 -17.75 15.83 13.11
CA ASP A 148 -18.59 16.90 13.69
C ASP A 148 -17.77 18.02 14.35
N GLU A 149 -16.50 17.77 14.69
CA GLU A 149 -15.60 18.72 15.37
C GLU A 149 -14.78 19.60 14.40
N HIS A 150 -15.01 19.50 13.08
CA HIS A 150 -14.37 20.34 12.04
C HIS A 150 -14.91 21.79 12.01
N LEU A 151 -14.89 22.47 13.15
CA LEU A 151 -15.45 23.82 13.31
C LEU A 151 -14.38 24.92 13.24
N GLU A 152 -13.22 24.67 13.84
CA GLU A 152 -12.15 25.67 13.99
C GLU A 152 -10.98 25.37 13.04
N GLU A 153 -10.41 26.40 12.44
CA GLU A 153 -9.22 26.27 11.60
C GLU A 153 -7.99 25.93 12.47
N THR A 154 -7.42 24.74 12.27
CA THR A 154 -6.23 24.26 12.96
C THR A 154 -4.96 24.42 12.15
N THR A 155 -5.09 24.54 10.82
CA THR A 155 -3.97 24.50 9.88
C THR A 155 -4.11 25.57 8.79
N THR A 156 -2.99 26.19 8.39
CA THR A 156 -2.94 27.23 7.36
C THR A 156 -2.62 26.70 5.96
N THR A 157 -2.24 25.43 5.83
CA THR A 157 -1.95 24.75 4.57
C THR A 157 -3.13 24.85 3.60
N ILE A 158 -2.85 25.28 2.38
CA ILE A 158 -3.83 25.34 1.29
C ILE A 158 -3.68 24.05 0.49
N SER A 159 -4.68 23.18 0.58
CA SER A 159 -4.70 21.89 -0.11
C SER A 159 -6.11 21.58 -0.60
N PRO A 160 -6.28 20.94 -1.77
CA PRO A 160 -7.59 20.49 -2.22
C PRO A 160 -8.12 19.28 -1.42
N ILE A 161 -7.25 18.57 -0.69
CA ILE A 161 -7.61 17.31 0.00
C ILE A 161 -7.57 17.40 1.53
N LEU A 162 -6.70 18.23 2.10
CA LEU A 162 -6.51 18.36 3.54
C LEU A 162 -7.41 19.47 4.11
N PRO A 163 -8.40 19.17 4.98
CA PRO A 163 -9.21 20.20 5.61
C PRO A 163 -8.39 21.06 6.57
N LYS A 164 -8.55 22.38 6.48
CA LYS A 164 -7.95 23.33 7.44
C LYS A 164 -8.49 23.15 8.86
N THR A 165 -9.66 22.53 9.01
CA THR A 165 -10.39 22.36 10.27
C THR A 165 -10.13 21.04 10.98
N ARG A 166 -9.17 20.23 10.51
CA ARG A 166 -8.92 18.89 11.05
C ARG A 166 -8.57 18.93 12.55
N PRO A 167 -9.34 18.27 13.44
CA PRO A 167 -8.99 18.20 14.86
C PRO A 167 -7.75 17.34 15.11
N PRO A 168 -6.94 17.64 16.14
CA PRO A 168 -5.68 16.93 16.40
C PRO A 168 -5.88 15.45 16.76
N GLY A 169 -7.04 15.09 17.31
CA GLY A 169 -7.38 13.70 17.62
C GLY A 169 -7.57 12.82 16.39
N GLU A 170 -8.03 13.39 15.28
CA GLU A 170 -8.28 12.65 14.04
C GLU A 170 -7.00 12.10 13.43
N LYS A 171 -5.90 12.86 13.48
CA LYS A 171 -4.60 12.37 12.97
C LYS A 171 -4.21 11.03 13.60
N LYS A 172 -4.46 10.84 14.91
CA LYS A 172 -4.22 9.57 15.60
C LYS A 172 -5.18 8.48 15.14
N ALA A 173 -6.48 8.80 15.00
CA ALA A 173 -7.49 7.86 14.52
C ALA A 173 -7.19 7.38 13.08
N LEU A 174 -6.80 8.30 12.18
CA LEU A 174 -6.35 7.99 10.82
C LEU A 174 -5.11 7.09 10.83
N SER A 175 -4.14 7.36 11.71
CA SER A 175 -2.93 6.53 11.82
C SER A 175 -3.26 5.11 12.28
N ILE A 176 -4.14 4.96 13.27
CA ILE A 176 -4.64 3.64 13.71
C ILE A 176 -5.32 2.93 12.55
N LEU A 177 -6.26 3.61 11.89
CA LEU A 177 -7.02 3.06 10.77
C LEU A 177 -6.11 2.59 9.65
N ASN A 178 -5.13 3.41 9.24
CA ASN A 178 -4.19 3.06 8.19
C ASN A 178 -3.39 1.77 8.50
N ILE A 179 -3.01 1.55 9.77
CA ILE A 179 -2.27 0.34 10.16
C ILE A 179 -3.18 -0.90 10.10
N ILE A 180 -4.40 -0.83 10.63
CA ILE A 180 -5.28 -2.02 10.67
C ILE A 180 -5.94 -2.31 9.31
N LEU A 181 -6.26 -1.28 8.53
CA LEU A 181 -7.02 -1.38 7.28
C LEU A 181 -6.36 -2.29 6.24
N GLN A 182 -5.02 -2.29 6.17
CA GLN A 182 -4.26 -3.12 5.23
C GLN A 182 -4.53 -4.62 5.38
N GLU A 183 -5.01 -5.04 6.55
CA GLU A 183 -5.16 -6.44 6.92
C GLU A 183 -6.59 -6.94 6.72
N ASN A 184 -7.59 -6.07 6.84
CA ASN A 184 -9.00 -6.46 6.73
C ASN A 184 -9.87 -5.33 6.17
N VAL A 185 -9.69 -5.05 4.87
CA VAL A 185 -10.50 -4.09 4.13
C VAL A 185 -12.00 -4.44 4.15
N PRO A 186 -12.44 -5.70 3.96
CA PRO A 186 -13.87 -6.04 3.98
C PRO A 186 -14.57 -5.63 5.29
N ALA A 187 -13.98 -5.92 6.45
CA ALA A 187 -14.57 -5.52 7.74
C ALA A 187 -14.67 -3.99 7.89
N ALA A 188 -13.69 -3.24 7.39
CA ALA A 188 -13.74 -1.77 7.39
C ALA A 188 -14.87 -1.23 6.48
N LEU A 189 -15.08 -1.87 5.33
CA LEU A 189 -16.16 -1.55 4.40
C LEU A 189 -17.54 -1.86 5.01
N GLU A 190 -17.68 -2.97 5.72
CA GLU A 190 -18.91 -3.34 6.45
C GLU A 190 -19.20 -2.38 7.62
N ALA A 191 -18.16 -1.96 8.35
CA ALA A 191 -18.27 -0.94 9.40
C ALA A 191 -18.65 0.46 8.87
N GLY A 192 -18.57 0.65 7.54
CA GLY A 192 -19.02 1.84 6.85
C GLY A 192 -17.97 2.94 6.73
N ILE A 193 -16.70 2.58 6.58
CA ILE A 193 -15.62 3.55 6.30
C ILE A 193 -15.98 4.51 5.16
N VAL A 194 -16.56 4.00 4.07
CA VAL A 194 -17.01 4.83 2.95
C VAL A 194 -18.42 5.38 3.19
N SER A 195 -19.37 4.49 3.47
CA SER A 195 -20.81 4.79 3.51
C SER A 195 -21.23 5.73 4.64
N ARG A 196 -20.51 5.74 5.77
CA ARG A 196 -20.85 6.51 6.96
C ARG A 196 -19.89 7.68 7.17
N TRP A 197 -18.59 7.43 7.04
CA TRP A 197 -17.57 8.42 7.36
C TRP A 197 -17.08 9.23 6.15
N LEU A 198 -16.45 8.60 5.15
CA LEU A 198 -15.85 9.35 4.03
C LEU A 198 -16.89 10.13 3.21
N VAL A 199 -18.14 9.65 3.12
CA VAL A 199 -19.21 10.39 2.45
C VAL A 199 -19.57 11.70 3.17
N ASN A 200 -19.28 11.83 4.46
CA ASN A 200 -19.55 13.05 5.22
C ASN A 200 -18.30 13.87 5.49
N TYR A 201 -17.14 13.43 4.98
CA TYR A 201 -15.87 14.08 5.23
C TYR A 201 -15.77 15.43 4.50
N PRO A 202 -15.29 16.51 5.17
CA PRO A 202 -15.29 17.86 4.61
C PRO A 202 -14.09 18.09 3.67
N PHE A 203 -14.06 17.42 2.52
CA PHE A 203 -13.01 17.61 1.52
C PHE A 203 -13.00 19.05 0.98
N PRO A 204 -11.87 19.78 1.03
CA PRO A 204 -11.79 21.16 0.54
C PRO A 204 -12.20 21.31 -0.93
N CYS A 205 -11.86 20.33 -1.78
CA CYS A 205 -12.26 20.32 -3.19
C CYS A 205 -13.79 20.30 -3.34
N ALA A 206 -14.49 19.49 -2.56
CA ALA A 206 -15.95 19.34 -2.61
C ALA A 206 -16.70 20.52 -1.95
N LEU A 207 -16.08 21.18 -0.96
CA LEU A 207 -16.61 22.40 -0.36
C LEU A 207 -16.54 23.59 -1.33
N SER A 208 -15.46 23.67 -2.11
CA SER A 208 -15.28 24.72 -3.11
C SER A 208 -16.13 24.47 -4.35
N GLU A 209 -16.16 23.22 -4.81
CA GLU A 209 -16.87 22.82 -6.02
C GLU A 209 -17.44 21.38 -5.86
N PRO A 210 -18.76 21.22 -5.71
CA PRO A 210 -19.35 19.90 -5.44
C PRO A 210 -19.12 18.83 -6.52
N SER A 211 -18.88 19.24 -7.78
CA SER A 211 -18.54 18.35 -8.91
C SER A 211 -17.22 17.60 -8.67
N ARG A 212 -16.21 18.30 -8.12
CA ARG A 212 -14.84 17.78 -7.87
C ARG A 212 -14.76 16.73 -6.77
N ARG A 213 -15.89 16.41 -6.14
CA ARG A 213 -16.01 15.32 -5.19
C ARG A 213 -15.70 13.95 -5.81
N GLN A 214 -15.99 13.78 -7.10
CA GLN A 214 -15.69 12.54 -7.83
C GLN A 214 -14.18 12.38 -8.08
N ASP A 215 -13.42 13.47 -8.04
CA ASP A 215 -11.98 13.48 -8.25
C ASP A 215 -11.17 13.22 -6.98
N VAL A 216 -11.83 13.00 -5.82
CA VAL A 216 -11.12 12.89 -4.53
C VAL A 216 -10.03 11.82 -4.57
N VAL A 217 -10.31 10.63 -5.14
CA VAL A 217 -9.28 9.59 -5.29
C VAL A 217 -8.12 10.03 -6.18
N LEU A 218 -8.39 10.70 -7.30
CA LEU A 218 -7.35 11.22 -8.19
C LEU A 218 -6.51 12.29 -7.48
N LEU A 219 -7.16 13.24 -6.82
CA LEU A 219 -6.51 14.30 -6.05
C LEU A 219 -5.65 13.73 -4.91
N MET A 220 -6.09 12.67 -4.24
CA MET A 220 -5.31 12.00 -3.20
C MET A 220 -4.04 11.34 -3.73
N LYS A 221 -4.03 10.90 -5.00
CA LYS A 221 -2.83 10.41 -5.69
C LYS A 221 -1.91 11.56 -6.11
N THR A 222 -2.47 12.62 -6.70
CA THR A 222 -1.70 13.77 -7.19
C THR A 222 -1.08 14.59 -6.06
N TRP A 223 -1.84 14.85 -4.98
CA TRP A 223 -1.46 15.70 -3.85
C TRP A 223 -1.08 14.89 -2.60
N TRP A 224 -0.56 13.68 -2.78
CA TRP A 224 -0.35 12.73 -1.68
C TRP A 224 0.54 13.24 -0.54
N MET A 225 1.44 14.18 -0.82
CA MET A 225 2.33 14.79 0.17
C MET A 225 1.60 15.66 1.19
N ASP A 226 0.45 16.24 0.82
CA ASP A 226 -0.33 17.11 1.70
C ASP A 226 -0.97 16.32 2.83
N ASP A 227 -1.34 15.06 2.56
CA ASP A 227 -1.96 14.16 3.53
C ASP A 227 -1.62 12.70 3.30
N THR A 228 -0.40 12.32 3.67
CA THR A 228 0.15 10.98 3.42
C THR A 228 -0.70 9.85 4.02
N VAL A 229 -1.33 10.08 5.18
CA VAL A 229 -2.12 9.05 5.87
C VAL A 229 -3.47 8.85 5.18
N MET A 230 -4.18 9.95 4.86
CA MET A 230 -5.46 9.85 4.15
C MET A 230 -5.26 9.31 2.74
N SER A 231 -4.22 9.75 2.04
CA SER A 231 -3.86 9.21 0.72
C SER A 231 -3.53 7.72 0.77
N ALA A 232 -2.85 7.23 1.82
CA ALA A 232 -2.59 5.80 1.99
C ALA A 232 -3.89 4.98 2.22
N ILE A 233 -4.83 5.52 3.00
CA ILE A 233 -6.16 4.93 3.20
C ILE A 233 -6.90 4.84 1.87
N PHE A 234 -6.96 5.94 1.11
CA PHE A 234 -7.59 5.94 -0.23
C PHE A 234 -6.87 5.02 -1.21
N GLY A 235 -5.54 4.93 -1.16
CA GLY A 235 -4.75 3.99 -1.94
C GLY A 235 -5.15 2.54 -1.66
N THR A 236 -5.31 2.19 -0.38
CA THR A 236 -5.73 0.84 0.04
C THR A 236 -7.17 0.55 -0.39
N LEU A 237 -8.10 1.50 -0.20
CA LEU A 237 -9.51 1.33 -0.58
C LEU A 237 -9.71 1.25 -2.10
N SER A 238 -9.01 2.08 -2.87
CA SER A 238 -9.13 2.09 -4.34
C SER A 238 -8.47 0.88 -5.00
N SER A 239 -7.45 0.29 -4.37
CA SER A 239 -6.83 -0.96 -4.83
C SER A 239 -7.70 -2.19 -4.57
N HIS A 240 -8.58 -2.14 -3.58
CA HIS A 240 -9.49 -3.24 -3.26
C HIS A 240 -10.77 -3.16 -4.12
N PRO A 241 -11.22 -4.24 -4.80
CA PRO A 241 -12.33 -4.18 -5.77
C PRO A 241 -13.65 -3.69 -5.15
N GLU A 242 -14.02 -4.20 -3.97
CA GLU A 242 -15.22 -3.74 -3.26
C GLU A 242 -15.08 -2.31 -2.70
N GLY A 243 -13.85 -1.90 -2.37
CA GLY A 243 -13.58 -0.54 -1.90
C GLY A 243 -13.74 0.47 -3.04
N ALA A 244 -13.12 0.19 -4.19
CA ALA A 244 -13.30 0.94 -5.42
C ALA A 244 -14.76 1.05 -5.84
N LYS A 245 -15.53 -0.03 -5.73
CA LYS A 245 -16.97 -0.06 -6.03
C LYS A 245 -17.76 0.83 -5.07
N GLN A 246 -17.49 0.78 -3.76
CA GLN A 246 -18.13 1.67 -2.80
C GLN A 246 -17.75 3.14 -3.02
N LEU A 247 -16.48 3.44 -3.28
CA LEU A 247 -16.01 4.80 -3.57
C LEU A 247 -16.73 5.39 -4.79
N ARG A 248 -16.91 4.61 -5.87
CA ARG A 248 -17.73 5.00 -7.02
C ARG A 248 -19.20 5.17 -6.66
N LYS A 249 -19.78 4.23 -5.91
CA LYS A 249 -21.19 4.28 -5.48
C LYS A 249 -21.52 5.55 -4.69
N TYR A 250 -20.59 6.01 -3.85
CA TYR A 250 -20.75 7.21 -3.02
C TYR A 250 -20.15 8.48 -3.66
N GLY A 251 -19.77 8.43 -4.94
CA GLY A 251 -19.33 9.59 -5.71
C GLY A 251 -17.99 10.20 -5.27
N LEU A 252 -17.11 9.40 -4.66
CA LEU A 252 -15.75 9.79 -4.25
C LEU A 252 -14.69 9.41 -5.29
N MET A 253 -15.08 8.66 -6.31
CA MET A 253 -14.23 8.22 -7.41
C MET A 253 -15.04 8.27 -8.70
N GLY A 254 -14.49 8.91 -9.73
CA GLY A 254 -15.05 8.96 -11.07
C GLY A 254 -15.22 7.58 -11.72
N SER A 255 -15.91 7.56 -12.85
CA SER A 255 -16.06 6.32 -13.62
C SER A 255 -14.76 6.02 -14.38
N MET A 256 -14.37 4.74 -14.47
CA MET A 256 -13.12 4.35 -15.16
C MET A 256 -13.07 4.72 -16.66
N MET A 257 -14.17 5.20 -17.25
CA MET A 257 -14.21 5.62 -18.64
C MET A 257 -13.57 7.00 -18.86
N GLU A 258 -13.28 7.77 -17.81
CA GLU A 258 -12.69 9.13 -17.93
C GLU A 258 -11.16 9.16 -17.79
N GLU A 259 -10.51 8.08 -17.35
CA GLU A 259 -9.04 8.04 -17.20
C GLU A 259 -8.30 7.79 -18.53
N ASN A 260 -9.01 7.45 -19.61
CA ASN A 260 -8.40 7.13 -20.90
C ASN A 260 -8.33 8.33 -21.87
N ASP A 261 -8.73 9.53 -21.42
CA ASP A 261 -8.69 10.78 -22.20
C ASP A 261 -7.51 11.69 -21.81
N GLN A 262 -6.62 11.26 -20.90
CA GLN A 262 -5.52 12.08 -20.38
C GLN A 262 -4.10 11.63 -20.78
N ASP A 263 -3.98 10.57 -21.59
CA ASP A 263 -2.68 10.11 -22.12
C ASP A 263 -2.40 10.56 -23.57
N ASP A 264 -3.29 11.33 -24.21
CA ASP A 264 -3.03 11.93 -25.54
C ASP A 264 -2.53 13.38 -25.39
N TYR A 265 -1.28 13.52 -24.93
CA TYR A 265 -0.45 14.63 -25.40
C TYR A 265 0.02 14.31 -26.83
N ASP A 266 -0.92 14.19 -27.76
CA ASP A 266 -0.65 14.45 -29.16
C ASP A 266 -1.53 15.63 -29.58
N SER A 267 -0.85 16.70 -29.98
CA SER A 267 -1.44 17.98 -30.32
C SER A 267 -2.17 17.86 -31.65
N ASP A 268 -3.41 17.35 -31.64
CA ASP A 268 -4.29 17.47 -32.80
C ASP A 268 -4.80 18.91 -32.89
N VAL A 269 -4.09 19.70 -33.69
CA VAL A 269 -4.49 21.01 -34.17
C VAL A 269 -5.83 20.87 -34.89
N TRP A 270 -6.91 21.36 -34.27
CA TRP A 270 -8.21 21.48 -34.92
C TRP A 270 -8.12 22.52 -36.04
N MET A 271 -8.15 22.08 -37.29
CA MET A 271 -8.37 22.94 -38.45
C MET A 271 -9.76 23.57 -38.33
N VAL A 272 -9.83 24.78 -37.80
CA VAL A 272 -11.01 25.65 -37.88
C VAL A 272 -10.91 26.43 -39.19
N ASP A 273 -11.30 25.80 -40.30
CA ASP A 273 -11.99 26.45 -41.44
C ASP A 273 -12.33 25.43 -42.55
N GLY A 274 -13.25 24.51 -42.28
CA GLY A 274 -13.67 23.45 -43.21
C GLY A 274 -15.16 23.47 -43.54
N GLU A 275 -15.78 24.64 -43.54
CA GLU A 275 -17.25 24.78 -43.56
C GLU A 275 -17.93 24.61 -44.93
N ASP A 276 -17.21 24.25 -46.00
CA ASP A 276 -17.74 24.36 -47.36
C ASP A 276 -17.96 23.07 -48.16
N THR A 277 -18.04 21.90 -47.53
CA THR A 277 -18.46 20.68 -48.27
C THR A 277 -19.32 19.69 -47.45
N ALA A 278 -20.63 19.96 -47.48
CA ALA A 278 -21.74 18.99 -47.45
C ALA A 278 -22.10 18.25 -46.12
N GLY A 279 -23.25 18.62 -45.56
CA GLY A 279 -24.35 17.67 -45.30
C GLY A 279 -24.56 17.12 -43.87
N SER A 280 -25.53 17.71 -43.16
CA SER A 280 -26.39 17.14 -42.11
C SER A 280 -25.89 15.97 -41.23
N ARG A 281 -25.67 16.31 -39.96
CA ARG A 281 -25.71 15.41 -38.79
C ARG A 281 -26.90 14.45 -38.84
N ARG A 282 -26.59 13.15 -38.87
CA ARG A 282 -27.31 12.11 -38.11
C ARG A 282 -26.26 11.13 -37.59
N VAL A 283 -26.16 11.01 -36.27
CA VAL A 283 -25.40 9.95 -35.60
C VAL A 283 -26.16 8.63 -35.80
N PRO A 284 -25.52 7.54 -36.25
CA PRO A 284 -26.01 6.21 -35.97
C PRO A 284 -25.00 5.43 -35.11
N GLY A 285 -25.53 4.75 -34.10
CA GLY A 285 -24.79 3.92 -33.19
C GLY A 285 -23.98 2.81 -33.87
N ARG A 286 -22.88 2.48 -33.18
CA ARG A 286 -22.12 1.22 -33.13
C ARG A 286 -22.60 0.15 -34.13
N ARG A 287 -21.96 0.09 -35.30
CA ARG A 287 -21.95 -1.13 -36.13
C ARG A 287 -20.68 -1.92 -35.84
N LEU A 288 -20.88 -3.18 -35.48
CA LEU A 288 -19.86 -4.22 -35.37
C LEU A 288 -19.13 -4.33 -36.73
N ARG A 289 -17.80 -4.12 -36.75
CA ARG A 289 -17.01 -4.25 -37.99
C ARG A 289 -16.69 -5.73 -38.24
N THR A 290 -16.99 -6.22 -39.45
CA THR A 290 -16.80 -7.61 -39.86
C THR A 290 -15.38 -7.86 -40.41
N ALA A 291 -14.84 -9.07 -40.17
CA ALA A 291 -13.49 -9.49 -40.51
C ALA A 291 -13.12 -9.33 -42.01
N GLU A 292 -14.10 -9.33 -42.91
CA GLU A 292 -13.89 -9.09 -44.34
C GLU A 292 -13.39 -7.68 -44.65
N GLU A 293 -13.79 -6.68 -43.86
CA GLU A 293 -13.37 -5.27 -44.05
C GLU A 293 -11.89 -5.04 -43.65
N GLN A 294 -11.34 -5.90 -42.77
CA GLN A 294 -9.92 -5.94 -42.42
C GLN A 294 -9.09 -6.71 -43.45
N ALA A 295 -9.65 -7.73 -44.09
CA ALA A 295 -8.98 -8.49 -45.16
C ALA A 295 -8.81 -7.65 -46.45
N VAL A 296 -9.79 -6.83 -46.81
CA VAL A 296 -9.71 -5.91 -47.96
C VAL A 296 -8.64 -4.84 -47.76
N ARG A 297 -8.42 -4.38 -46.52
CA ARG A 297 -7.33 -3.44 -46.21
C ARG A 297 -5.95 -4.08 -46.27
N ARG A 298 -5.81 -5.36 -45.90
CA ARG A 298 -4.55 -6.10 -46.07
C ARG A 298 -4.17 -6.26 -47.55
N ARG A 299 -5.14 -6.54 -48.43
CA ARG A 299 -4.89 -6.64 -49.89
C ARG A 299 -4.48 -5.34 -50.59
N ARG A 300 -4.75 -4.16 -50.00
CA ARG A 300 -4.48 -2.86 -50.63
C ARG A 300 -3.14 -2.22 -50.24
N ARG A 301 -2.27 -2.92 -49.49
CA ARG A 301 -1.02 -2.34 -48.96
C ARG A 301 0.17 -3.28 -49.05
N GLU A 302 0.39 -3.89 -50.21
CA GLU A 302 1.62 -4.65 -50.45
C GLU A 302 2.27 -4.09 -51.72
N ALA A 303 3.21 -3.16 -51.53
CA ALA A 303 4.20 -2.81 -52.53
C ALA A 303 5.41 -3.72 -52.31
N MET A 304 5.85 -4.41 -53.36
CA MET A 304 7.00 -5.31 -53.27
C MET A 304 8.25 -4.55 -53.71
N VAL A 305 9.28 -4.53 -52.87
CA VAL A 305 10.56 -3.84 -53.13
C VAL A 305 11.65 -4.88 -53.34
N LEU A 306 12.27 -4.91 -54.52
CA LEU A 306 13.37 -5.82 -54.86
C LEU A 306 14.64 -5.01 -55.12
N SER A 307 15.66 -5.21 -54.29
CA SER A 307 16.96 -4.54 -54.45
C SER A 307 18.05 -5.55 -54.80
N ASP A 308 18.72 -5.35 -55.93
CA ASP A 308 19.86 -6.17 -56.34
C ASP A 308 21.17 -5.63 -55.73
N GLY A 309 21.28 -5.74 -54.41
CA GLY A 309 22.51 -5.77 -53.58
C GLY A 309 23.60 -4.68 -53.67
N GLY A 310 23.53 -3.68 -54.54
CA GLY A 310 24.67 -2.79 -54.84
C GLY A 310 24.47 -1.29 -54.68
N ARG A 311 23.26 -0.82 -54.36
CA ARG A 311 22.96 0.64 -54.23
C ARG A 311 21.87 0.92 -53.18
N PRO A 312 21.79 2.15 -52.63
CA PRO A 312 20.72 2.55 -51.72
C PRO A 312 19.35 2.49 -52.41
N LEU A 313 18.32 2.11 -51.66
CA LEU A 313 16.95 1.91 -52.16
C LEU A 313 16.41 3.21 -52.79
N GLY A 314 16.03 3.12 -54.07
CA GLY A 314 15.40 4.21 -54.81
C GLY A 314 13.92 3.94 -55.08
N ASN A 315 13.18 4.99 -55.47
CA ASN A 315 11.76 4.85 -55.84
C ASN A 315 11.53 3.87 -57.00
N ASP A 316 12.55 3.63 -57.82
CA ASP A 316 12.52 2.71 -58.96
C ASP A 316 12.51 1.23 -58.54
N ASP A 317 12.86 0.92 -57.29
CA ASP A 317 12.89 -0.45 -56.76
C ASP A 317 11.50 -0.90 -56.25
N ILE A 318 10.47 -0.04 -56.33
CA ILE A 318 9.11 -0.27 -55.81
C ILE A 318 8.16 -0.67 -56.94
N ILE A 319 7.74 -1.93 -56.96
CA ILE A 319 6.75 -2.42 -57.94
C ILE A 319 5.34 -2.29 -57.36
N GLN A 320 4.51 -1.48 -58.00
CA GLN A 320 3.08 -1.36 -57.71
C GLN A 320 2.27 -2.13 -58.76
N LEU A 321 1.39 -3.03 -58.33
CA LEU A 321 0.46 -3.70 -59.23
C LEU A 321 -0.59 -2.71 -59.74
N PRO A 322 -0.86 -2.61 -61.06
CA PRO A 322 -1.88 -1.72 -61.57
C PRO A 322 -3.27 -2.21 -61.12
N VAL A 323 -4.05 -1.30 -60.57
CA VAL A 323 -5.45 -1.53 -60.20
C VAL A 323 -6.28 -1.28 -61.46
N SER A 324 -6.86 -2.33 -62.05
CA SER A 324 -7.97 -2.21 -63.03
C SER A 324 -9.30 -1.92 -62.34
#